data_AF-A0A1C0V210-F1
#
_entry.id   AF-A0A1C0V210-F1
#
_cell.length_a   1.000
_cell.length_b   1.000
_cell.length_c   1.000
_cell.angle_alpha   90.00
_cell.angle_beta   90.00
_cell.angle_gamma   90.00
#
_symmetry.space_group_name_H-M   'P 1'
#
loop_
_entity.id
_entity.type
_entity.pdbx_description
1 polymer ?
#
loop_
_entity_poly.entity_id
_entity_poly.type
_entity_poly.pdbx_seq_one_letter_code
_entity_poly.pdbx_strand_id
1 'polypeptide(L)'
;MIRASYHDREFLKLADGIEGIISRALSLATIMVIIVATVDLILLLSGQLFRSPLGFFNSSLQEIFGSLLSILIALEILENITAYLRKHVVQVELVVATSLTAVARKIIILDLSKIDGLELIGLGLAIVALSASYWLIRQANQQPPSINPYHSSDHDPDEFLDEPTDRLPITNRPAPAAMVVDQMVADPVTPDLGPDARPDRPADPSSPPPPQA
;
A
#
# COMPACT_ATOMS: atom_id res chain seq x y z
N MET A 1 34.08 -31.20 6.79
CA MET A 1 33.00 -30.22 7.07
C MET A 1 32.83 -29.13 5.99
N ILE A 2 33.81 -28.89 5.09
CA ILE A 2 33.78 -27.79 4.10
C ILE A 2 32.98 -28.11 2.81
N ARG A 3 32.71 -29.38 2.51
CA ARG A 3 32.06 -29.79 1.24
C ARG A 3 30.54 -29.58 1.20
N ALA A 4 29.88 -29.48 2.35
CA ALA A 4 28.43 -29.22 2.43
C ALA A 4 28.07 -27.79 2.01
N SER A 5 28.85 -26.79 2.46
CA SER A 5 28.56 -25.37 2.23
C SER A 5 28.69 -24.89 0.78
N TYR A 6 29.33 -25.66 -0.12
CA TYR A 6 29.37 -25.36 -1.55
C TYR A 6 28.11 -25.84 -2.29
N HIS A 7 27.62 -27.03 -1.95
CA HIS A 7 26.37 -27.55 -2.52
C HIS A 7 25.18 -26.69 -2.13
N ASP A 8 25.15 -26.19 -0.89
CA ASP A 8 24.06 -25.32 -0.43
C ASP A 8 23.98 -24.03 -1.25
N ARG A 9 25.11 -23.40 -1.59
CA ARG A 9 25.11 -22.14 -2.37
C ARG A 9 24.72 -22.34 -3.83
N GLU A 10 25.14 -23.44 -4.46
CA GLU A 10 24.72 -23.75 -5.83
C GLU A 10 23.26 -24.18 -5.88
N PHE A 11 22.81 -24.98 -4.91
CA PHE A 11 21.42 -25.39 -4.78
C PHE A 11 20.49 -24.19 -4.57
N LEU A 12 20.84 -23.27 -3.67
CA LEU A 12 20.05 -22.06 -3.41
C LEU A 12 19.96 -21.17 -4.67
N LYS A 13 21.07 -20.98 -5.41
CA LYS A 13 21.04 -20.21 -6.66
C LYS A 13 20.18 -20.84 -7.76
N LEU A 14 20.20 -22.17 -7.86
CA LEU A 14 19.31 -22.90 -8.78
C LEU A 14 17.85 -22.80 -8.34
N ALA A 15 17.60 -22.90 -7.03
CA ALA A 15 16.27 -22.75 -6.46
C ALA A 15 15.71 -21.36 -6.74
N ASP A 16 16.45 -20.28 -6.47
CA ASP A 16 16.04 -18.90 -6.74
C ASP A 16 15.72 -18.67 -8.22
N GLY A 17 16.51 -19.28 -9.12
CA GLY A 17 16.28 -19.21 -10.57
C GLY A 17 14.99 -19.91 -11.01
N ILE A 18 14.78 -21.14 -10.51
CA ILE A 18 13.57 -21.94 -10.80
C ILE A 18 12.34 -21.26 -10.21
N GLU A 19 12.44 -20.75 -8.98
CA GLU A 19 11.41 -20.02 -8.26
C GLU A 19 10.91 -18.80 -9.07
N GLY A 20 11.84 -18.00 -9.61
CA GLY A 20 11.50 -16.89 -10.49
C GLY A 20 10.80 -17.31 -11.79
N ILE A 21 11.22 -18.43 -12.39
CA ILE A 21 10.59 -18.96 -13.61
C ILE A 21 9.16 -19.43 -13.31
N ILE A 22 8.96 -20.19 -12.22
CA ILE A 22 7.65 -20.70 -11.80
C ILE A 22 6.70 -19.54 -11.52
N SER A 23 7.12 -18.53 -10.76
CA SER A 23 6.24 -17.40 -10.41
C SER A 23 5.85 -16.55 -11.62
N ARG A 24 6.72 -16.40 -12.62
CA ARG A 24 6.37 -15.74 -13.90
C ARG A 24 5.38 -16.56 -14.71
N ALA A 25 5.59 -17.88 -14.80
CA ALA A 25 4.67 -18.78 -15.49
C ALA A 25 3.29 -18.79 -14.82
N LEU A 26 3.26 -18.84 -13.47
CA LEU A 26 2.03 -18.80 -12.69
C LEU A 26 1.29 -17.46 -12.84
N SER A 27 2.01 -16.34 -12.82
CA SER A 27 1.42 -15.02 -13.08
C SER A 27 0.75 -14.95 -14.46
N LEU A 28 1.44 -15.42 -15.51
CA LEU A 28 0.90 -15.45 -16.88
C LEU A 28 -0.34 -16.36 -16.98
N ALA A 29 -0.29 -17.54 -16.35
CA ALA A 29 -1.41 -18.46 -16.31
C ALA A 29 -2.63 -17.84 -15.63
N THR A 30 -2.45 -17.17 -14.49
CA THR A 30 -3.54 -16.49 -13.78
C THR A 30 -4.14 -15.35 -14.60
N ILE A 31 -3.32 -14.56 -15.30
CA ILE A 31 -3.80 -13.53 -16.23
C ILE A 31 -4.69 -14.15 -17.32
N MET A 32 -4.26 -15.28 -17.90
CA MET A 32 -5.05 -15.97 -18.91
C MET A 32 -6.39 -16.47 -18.34
N VAL A 33 -6.40 -17.03 -17.13
CA VAL A 33 -7.62 -17.47 -16.43
C VAL A 33 -8.57 -16.29 -16.22
N ILE A 34 -8.06 -15.12 -15.79
CA ILE A 34 -8.87 -13.91 -15.61
C ILE A 34 -9.54 -13.50 -16.93
N ILE A 35 -8.79 -13.49 -18.03
CA ILE A 35 -9.31 -13.13 -19.35
C ILE A 35 -10.44 -14.09 -19.75
N VAL A 36 -10.20 -15.40 -19.67
CA VAL A 36 -11.19 -16.42 -20.03
C VAL A 36 -12.44 -16.30 -19.16
N ALA A 37 -12.28 -16.19 -17.84
CA ALA A 37 -13.40 -16.05 -16.91
C ALA A 37 -14.21 -14.76 -17.15
N THR A 38 -13.54 -13.67 -17.53
CA THR A 38 -14.20 -12.40 -17.86
C THR A 38 -15.02 -12.54 -19.14
N VAL A 39 -14.47 -13.18 -20.18
CA VAL A 39 -15.22 -13.45 -21.43
C VAL A 39 -16.42 -14.33 -21.15
N ASP A 40 -16.25 -15.41 -20.38
CA ASP A 40 -17.34 -16.32 -20.00
C ASP A 40 -18.45 -15.58 -19.26
N LEU A 41 -18.10 -14.72 -18.30
CA LEU A 41 -19.06 -13.88 -17.59
C LEU A 41 -19.83 -12.93 -18.52
N ILE A 42 -19.17 -12.30 -19.50
CA ILE A 42 -19.81 -11.42 -20.48
C ILE A 42 -20.80 -12.22 -21.35
N LEU A 43 -20.40 -13.40 -21.81
CA LEU A 43 -21.26 -14.28 -22.60
C LEU A 43 -22.48 -14.75 -21.79
N LEU A 44 -22.27 -15.16 -20.54
CA LEU A 44 -23.32 -15.54 -19.61
C LEU A 44 -24.31 -14.39 -19.38
N LEU A 45 -23.80 -13.18 -19.09
CA LEU A 45 -24.63 -12.01 -18.82
C LEU A 45 -25.45 -11.61 -20.06
N SER A 46 -24.82 -11.58 -21.24
CA SER A 46 -25.53 -11.29 -22.49
C SER A 46 -26.61 -12.32 -22.79
N GLY A 47 -26.31 -13.61 -22.65
CA GLY A 47 -27.27 -14.69 -22.86
C GLY A 47 -28.49 -14.59 -21.95
N GLN A 48 -28.29 -14.26 -20.68
CA GLN A 48 -29.38 -14.12 -19.71
C GLN A 48 -30.22 -12.85 -19.94
N LEU A 49 -29.59 -11.71 -20.23
CA LEU A 49 -30.28 -10.44 -20.49
C LEU A 49 -31.18 -10.50 -21.74
N PHE A 50 -30.74 -11.18 -22.81
CA PHE A 50 -31.49 -11.24 -24.07
C PHE A 50 -32.54 -12.35 -24.14
N ARG A 51 -32.48 -13.38 -23.26
CA ARG A 51 -33.37 -14.55 -23.34
C ARG A 51 -34.52 -14.60 -22.32
N SER A 52 -34.42 -13.97 -21.15
CA SER A 52 -35.43 -14.17 -20.10
C SER A 52 -35.68 -12.92 -19.22
N PRO A 53 -36.66 -12.07 -19.58
CA PRO A 53 -37.01 -10.88 -18.79
C PRO A 53 -37.73 -11.17 -17.46
N LEU A 54 -38.33 -12.35 -17.26
CA LEU A 54 -39.28 -12.60 -16.16
C LEU A 54 -38.82 -13.66 -15.12
N GLY A 55 -37.66 -14.31 -15.31
CA GLY A 55 -37.18 -15.40 -14.43
C GLY A 55 -35.75 -15.22 -13.87
N PHE A 56 -35.15 -14.05 -14.05
CA PHE A 56 -33.72 -13.78 -13.83
C PHE A 56 -33.25 -13.83 -12.36
N PHE A 57 -34.13 -13.61 -11.38
CA PHE A 57 -33.67 -13.01 -10.12
C PHE A 57 -32.98 -13.93 -9.11
N ASN A 58 -33.35 -15.20 -8.97
CA ASN A 58 -32.84 -16.01 -7.85
C ASN A 58 -31.65 -16.90 -8.24
N SER A 59 -31.84 -17.87 -9.12
CA SER A 59 -30.78 -18.81 -9.49
C SER A 59 -29.69 -18.17 -10.35
N SER A 60 -30.07 -17.26 -11.24
CA SER A 60 -29.12 -16.63 -12.16
C SER A 60 -28.26 -15.55 -11.49
N LEU A 61 -28.78 -14.88 -10.45
CA LEU A 61 -28.01 -13.89 -9.70
C LEU A 61 -26.90 -14.55 -8.86
N GLN A 62 -27.19 -15.67 -8.21
CA GLN A 62 -26.17 -16.46 -7.49
C GLN A 62 -25.07 -16.96 -8.44
N GLU A 63 -25.44 -17.38 -9.65
CA GLU A 63 -24.49 -17.80 -10.69
C GLU A 63 -23.59 -16.62 -11.15
N ILE A 64 -24.18 -15.46 -11.44
CA ILE A 64 -23.43 -14.25 -11.84
C ILE A 64 -22.49 -13.79 -10.72
N PHE A 65 -22.97 -13.70 -9.47
CA PHE A 65 -22.11 -13.36 -8.34
C PHE A 65 -21.04 -14.41 -8.12
N GLY A 66 -21.34 -15.70 -8.28
CA GLY A 66 -20.37 -16.77 -8.22
C GLY A 66 -19.22 -16.57 -9.21
N SER A 67 -19.54 -16.25 -10.46
CA SER A 67 -18.57 -15.97 -11.52
C SER A 67 -17.78 -14.67 -11.29
N LEU A 68 -18.42 -13.59 -10.85
CA LEU A 68 -17.75 -12.35 -10.45
C LEU A 68 -16.75 -12.58 -9.31
N LEU A 69 -17.18 -13.29 -8.26
CA LEU A 69 -16.33 -13.60 -7.11
C LEU A 69 -15.18 -14.56 -7.50
N SER A 70 -15.36 -15.45 -8.49
CA SER A 70 -14.26 -16.25 -9.05
C SER A 70 -13.18 -15.37 -9.69
N ILE A 71 -13.59 -14.32 -10.42
CA ILE A 71 -12.66 -13.37 -11.03
C ILE A 71 -11.93 -12.58 -9.94
N LEU A 72 -12.63 -12.15 -8.88
CA LEU A 72 -11.98 -11.47 -7.76
C LEU A 72 -10.91 -12.34 -7.09
N ILE A 73 -11.17 -13.62 -6.85
CA ILE A 73 -10.15 -14.54 -6.31
C ILE A 73 -8.95 -14.64 -7.26
N ALA A 74 -9.18 -14.72 -8.57
CA ALA A 74 -8.08 -14.80 -9.53
C ALA A 74 -7.23 -13.51 -9.53
N LEU A 75 -7.86 -12.34 -9.38
CA LEU A 75 -7.17 -11.06 -9.22
C LEU A 75 -6.37 -11.00 -7.91
N GLU A 76 -6.93 -11.48 -6.80
CA GLU A 76 -6.23 -11.56 -5.51
C GLU A 76 -5.01 -12.49 -5.59
N ILE A 77 -5.15 -13.66 -6.24
CA ILE A 77 -4.04 -14.58 -6.46
C ILE A 77 -2.96 -13.93 -7.33
N LEU A 78 -3.34 -13.20 -8.39
CA LEU A 78 -2.39 -12.45 -9.22
C LEU A 78 -1.64 -11.38 -8.42
N GLU A 79 -2.34 -10.66 -7.54
CA GLU A 79 -1.70 -9.70 -6.64
C GLU A 79 -0.68 -10.37 -5.73
N ASN A 80 -1.02 -11.53 -5.17
CA ASN A 80 -0.13 -12.30 -4.31
C ASN A 80 1.14 -12.79 -5.04
N ILE A 81 0.98 -13.34 -6.24
CA ILE A 81 2.10 -13.78 -7.08
C ILE A 81 2.96 -12.58 -7.50
N THR A 82 2.35 -11.47 -7.90
CA THR A 82 3.12 -10.29 -8.34
C THR A 82 3.80 -9.58 -7.17
N ALA A 83 3.22 -9.61 -5.97
CA ALA A 83 3.85 -9.17 -4.73
C ALA A 83 5.12 -9.97 -4.44
N TYR A 84 5.06 -11.28 -4.64
CA TYR A 84 6.23 -12.15 -4.54
C TYR A 84 7.28 -11.83 -5.61
N LEU A 85 6.89 -11.67 -6.88
CA LEU A 85 7.82 -11.31 -7.96
C LEU A 85 8.54 -9.98 -7.71
N ARG A 86 7.93 -9.05 -6.97
CA ARG A 86 8.52 -7.74 -6.64
C ARG A 86 9.50 -7.78 -5.48
N LYS A 87 9.19 -8.55 -4.43
CA LYS A 87 9.94 -8.54 -3.17
C LYS A 87 10.73 -9.83 -2.90
N HIS A 88 10.59 -10.85 -3.74
CA HIS A 88 11.10 -12.22 -3.54
C HIS A 88 10.71 -12.82 -2.18
N VAL A 89 9.61 -12.34 -1.60
CA VAL A 89 9.10 -12.77 -0.29
C VAL A 89 7.58 -12.83 -0.34
N VAL A 90 7.02 -13.92 0.16
CA VAL A 90 5.58 -14.10 0.28
C VAL A 90 5.05 -13.18 1.37
N GLN A 91 4.11 -12.30 1.03
CA GLN A 91 3.46 -11.43 2.00
C GLN A 91 2.36 -12.21 2.71
N VAL A 92 2.69 -12.79 3.87
CA VAL A 92 1.77 -13.65 4.63
C VAL A 92 0.46 -12.93 4.98
N GLU A 93 0.52 -11.63 5.27
CA GLU A 93 -0.68 -10.81 5.54
C GLU A 93 -1.67 -10.82 4.36
N LEU A 94 -1.18 -10.69 3.13
CA LEU A 94 -2.00 -10.76 1.91
C LEU A 94 -2.57 -12.17 1.70
N VAL A 95 -1.78 -13.21 1.94
CA VAL A 95 -2.22 -14.62 1.81
C VAL A 95 -3.38 -14.95 2.76
N VAL A 96 -3.29 -14.49 4.02
CA VAL A 96 -4.35 -14.73 5.02
C VAL A 96 -5.59 -13.92 4.68
N ALA A 97 -5.44 -12.69 4.19
CA ALA A 97 -6.57 -11.90 3.69
C ALA A 97 -7.29 -12.60 2.52
N THR A 98 -6.56 -13.13 1.54
CA THR A 98 -7.13 -13.92 0.42
C THR A 98 -7.88 -15.16 0.94
N SER A 99 -7.36 -15.81 1.98
CA SER A 99 -8.04 -16.97 2.60
C SER A 99 -9.38 -16.57 3.22
N LEU A 100 -9.44 -15.39 3.86
CA LEU A 100 -10.67 -14.86 4.42
C LEU A 100 -11.68 -14.50 3.32
N THR A 101 -11.24 -13.87 2.22
CA THR A 101 -12.10 -13.60 1.05
C THR A 101 -12.63 -14.91 0.45
N ALA A 102 -11.79 -15.94 0.29
CA ALA A 102 -12.19 -17.22 -0.27
C ALA A 102 -13.28 -17.90 0.57
N VAL A 103 -13.16 -17.86 1.90
CA VAL A 103 -14.20 -18.36 2.80
C VAL A 103 -15.47 -17.50 2.75
N ALA A 104 -15.35 -16.18 2.71
CA ALA A 104 -16.49 -15.28 2.57
C ALA A 104 -17.27 -15.54 1.28
N ARG A 105 -16.58 -15.75 0.15
CA ARG A 105 -17.23 -16.17 -1.12
C ARG A 105 -18.01 -17.46 -0.96
N LYS A 106 -17.47 -18.45 -0.23
CA LYS A 106 -18.15 -19.73 0.01
C LYS A 106 -19.46 -19.53 0.79
N ILE A 107 -19.51 -18.57 1.70
CA ILE A 107 -20.73 -18.19 2.44
C ILE A 107 -21.76 -17.51 1.52
N ILE A 108 -21.32 -16.59 0.66
CA ILE A 108 -22.22 -15.85 -0.23
C ILE A 108 -22.98 -16.78 -1.19
N ILE A 109 -22.33 -17.85 -1.66
CA ILE A 109 -22.90 -18.83 -2.61
C ILE A 109 -23.66 -19.96 -1.88
N LEU A 110 -23.61 -19.99 -0.55
CA LEU A 110 -24.12 -21.10 0.25
C LEU A 110 -25.65 -21.20 0.22
N ASP A 111 -26.17 -22.39 -0.07
CA ASP A 111 -27.59 -22.72 0.07
C ASP A 111 -27.82 -23.38 1.43
N LEU A 112 -28.34 -22.60 2.39
CA LEU A 112 -28.58 -23.05 3.77
C LEU A 112 -29.56 -24.23 3.86
N SER A 113 -30.33 -24.50 2.81
CA SER A 113 -31.29 -25.61 2.76
C SER A 113 -30.61 -26.97 2.57
N LYS A 114 -29.33 -26.98 2.18
CA LYS A 114 -28.58 -28.20 1.80
C LYS A 114 -27.41 -28.51 2.74
N ILE A 115 -27.13 -27.64 3.70
CA ILE A 115 -26.00 -27.79 4.62
C ILE A 115 -26.47 -28.27 5.98
N ASP A 116 -25.66 -29.09 6.64
CA ASP A 116 -25.90 -29.46 8.02
C ASP A 116 -25.40 -28.36 8.99
N GLY A 117 -25.99 -28.29 10.18
CA GLY A 117 -25.61 -27.33 11.21
C GLY A 117 -24.15 -27.46 11.65
N LEU A 118 -23.60 -28.69 11.62
CA LEU A 118 -22.19 -28.93 11.93
C LEU A 118 -21.25 -28.30 10.90
N GLU A 119 -21.60 -28.33 9.61
CA GLU A 119 -20.81 -27.68 8.56
C GLU A 119 -20.79 -26.16 8.74
N LEU A 120 -21.95 -25.57 9.09
CA LEU A 120 -22.06 -24.13 9.34
C LEU A 120 -21.23 -23.70 10.56
N ILE A 121 -21.23 -24.49 11.64
CA ILE A 121 -20.38 -24.25 12.82
C ILE A 121 -18.90 -24.37 12.45
N GLY A 122 -18.52 -25.38 11.67
CA GLY A 122 -17.15 -25.55 11.20
C GLY A 122 -16.67 -24.37 10.35
N LEU A 123 -17.53 -23.84 9.48
CA LEU A 123 -17.26 -22.64 8.69
C LEU A 123 -17.08 -21.40 9.58
N GLY A 124 -17.94 -21.22 10.59
CA GLY A 124 -17.81 -20.16 11.57
C GLY A 124 -16.49 -20.22 12.35
N LEU A 125 -16.11 -21.42 12.82
CA LEU A 125 -14.85 -21.63 13.54
C LEU A 125 -13.64 -21.31 12.65
N ALA A 126 -13.68 -21.72 11.38
CA ALA A 126 -12.61 -21.41 10.41
C ALA A 126 -12.45 -19.90 10.20
N ILE A 127 -13.55 -19.14 10.10
CA ILE A 127 -13.51 -17.68 9.95
C ILE A 127 -12.89 -17.03 11.19
N VAL A 128 -13.28 -17.49 12.39
CA VAL A 128 -12.71 -16.98 13.65
C VAL A 128 -11.21 -17.25 13.72
N ALA A 129 -10.77 -18.46 13.37
CA ALA A 129 -9.35 -18.83 13.35
C ALA A 129 -8.55 -18.01 12.33
N LEU A 130 -9.07 -17.80 11.12
CA LEU A 130 -8.44 -16.96 10.09
C LEU A 130 -8.38 -15.49 10.51
N SER A 131 -9.46 -14.97 11.10
CA SER A 131 -9.51 -13.58 11.59
C SER A 131 -8.52 -13.34 12.72
N ALA A 132 -8.41 -14.29 13.67
CA ALA A 132 -7.43 -14.24 14.74
C ALA A 132 -5.99 -14.30 14.20
N SER A 133 -5.74 -15.15 13.20
CA SER A 133 -4.43 -15.25 12.53
C SER A 133 -4.06 -13.95 11.84
N TYR A 134 -4.99 -13.34 11.11
CA TYR A 134 -4.79 -12.04 10.44
C TYR A 134 -4.47 -10.94 11.47
N TRP A 135 -5.22 -10.89 12.57
CA TRP A 135 -4.99 -9.90 13.63
C TRP A 135 -3.59 -10.03 14.25
N LEU A 136 -3.15 -11.26 14.55
CA LEU A 136 -1.85 -11.51 15.14
C LEU A 136 -0.69 -11.14 14.19
N ILE A 137 -0.80 -11.52 12.91
CA ILE A 137 0.20 -11.17 11.88
C ILE A 137 0.29 -9.65 11.73
N ARG A 138 -0.85 -8.97 11.65
CA ARG A 138 -0.90 -7.51 11.53
C ARG A 138 -0.26 -6.82 12.73
N GLN A 139 -0.49 -7.33 13.95
CA GLN A 139 0.12 -6.77 15.16
C GLN A 139 1.65 -6.99 15.19
N ALA A 140 2.12 -8.16 14.78
CA ALA A 140 3.56 -8.45 14.69
C ALA A 140 4.28 -7.53 13.69
N ASN A 141 3.63 -7.20 12.56
CA ASN A 141 4.20 -6.30 11.54
C ASN A 141 4.21 -4.81 11.95
N GLN A 142 3.54 -4.42 13.04
CA GLN A 142 3.43 -3.02 13.48
C GLN A 142 4.51 -2.54 14.46
N GLN A 143 5.46 -3.39 14.87
CA GLN A 143 6.52 -2.98 15.81
C GLN A 143 7.48 -1.97 15.14
N PRO A 144 7.57 -0.72 15.65
CA PRO A 144 8.52 0.26 15.15
C PRO A 144 9.97 -0.23 15.40
N PRO A 145 10.95 0.20 14.58
CA PRO A 145 12.36 -0.03 14.89
C PRO A 145 12.64 0.48 16.30
N SER A 146 13.14 -0.37 17.19
CA SER A 146 13.61 0.09 18.50
C SER A 146 14.68 1.14 18.26
N ILE A 147 14.41 2.40 18.58
CA ILE A 147 15.42 3.45 18.61
C ILE A 147 16.50 2.98 19.57
N ASN A 148 17.66 2.60 19.04
CA ASN A 148 18.83 2.24 19.84
C ASN A 148 19.43 3.55 20.38
N PRO A 149 19.29 3.87 21.68
CA PRO A 149 19.72 5.15 22.22
C PRO A 149 21.25 5.26 22.39
N TYR A 150 22.02 4.27 21.90
CA TYR A 150 23.46 4.13 22.12
C TYR A 150 24.35 4.52 20.93
N HIS A 151 23.90 5.41 20.04
CA HIS A 151 24.78 6.02 19.04
C HIS A 151 24.83 7.54 19.21
N SER A 152 25.31 7.97 20.37
CA SER A 152 25.78 9.34 20.59
C SER A 152 26.71 9.36 21.80
N SER A 153 27.80 8.62 21.68
CA SER A 153 29.03 8.85 22.44
C SER A 153 30.24 8.34 21.64
N ASP A 154 30.24 8.59 20.33
CA ASP A 154 31.51 8.70 19.60
C ASP A 154 31.95 10.15 19.77
N HIS A 155 32.47 10.42 20.96
CA HIS A 155 33.42 11.49 21.13
C HIS A 155 34.71 10.95 20.52
N ASP A 156 35.02 11.38 19.29
CA ASP A 156 36.35 11.14 18.72
C ASP A 156 37.36 11.90 19.59
N PRO A 157 38.23 11.24 20.37
CA PRO A 157 39.27 11.93 21.12
C PRO A 157 40.34 12.57 20.20
N ASP A 158 40.25 12.31 18.89
CA ASP A 158 41.18 12.76 17.87
C ASP A 158 40.66 13.96 17.06
N GLU A 159 39.44 14.46 17.32
CA GLU A 159 38.94 15.73 16.77
C GLU A 159 39.53 16.93 17.53
N PHE A 160 40.86 16.95 17.68
CA PHE A 160 41.57 18.11 18.25
C PHE A 160 42.98 18.32 17.69
N LEU A 161 43.33 17.72 16.55
CA LEU A 161 44.70 17.80 16.01
C LEU A 161 44.80 18.34 14.59
N ASP A 162 43.95 19.26 14.15
CA ASP A 162 44.18 20.05 12.93
C ASP A 162 43.44 21.40 12.93
N GLU A 163 43.65 22.24 13.95
CA GLU A 163 43.41 23.69 13.79
C GLU A 163 44.78 24.39 13.70
N PRO A 164 45.20 24.87 12.50
CA PRO A 164 46.43 25.63 12.40
C PRO A 164 46.27 26.96 13.14
N THR A 165 47.03 27.12 14.22
CA THR A 165 47.19 28.31 15.05
C THR A 165 47.84 29.47 14.28
N ASP A 166 47.21 29.92 13.19
CA ASP A 166 47.66 31.08 12.43
C ASP A 166 46.49 31.97 11.97
N ARG A 167 45.55 32.18 12.89
CA ARG A 167 44.65 33.34 12.82
C ARG A 167 45.05 34.33 13.90
N LEU A 168 45.72 35.39 13.45
CA LEU A 168 46.05 36.60 14.20
C LEU A 168 44.84 37.14 14.99
N PRO A 169 45.07 37.84 16.11
CA PRO A 169 44.02 38.32 17.00
C PRO A 169 43.18 39.42 16.34
N ILE A 170 41.97 39.08 15.90
CA ILE A 170 40.95 40.09 15.59
C ILE A 170 40.28 40.48 16.91
N THR A 171 40.85 41.51 17.52
CA THR A 171 40.18 42.45 18.40
C THR A 171 38.75 42.77 17.90
N ASN A 172 37.79 42.87 18.83
CA ASN A 172 36.36 43.18 18.68
C ASN A 172 35.38 42.07 18.26
N ARG A 173 34.92 41.31 19.26
CA ARG A 173 33.53 40.85 19.33
C ARG A 173 32.90 41.41 20.62
N PRO A 174 31.86 42.26 20.56
CA PRO A 174 31.15 42.67 21.77
C PRO A 174 30.36 41.48 22.32
N ALA A 175 30.44 41.28 23.64
CA ALA A 175 29.80 40.17 24.37
C ALA A 175 28.26 40.30 24.39
N PRO A 176 27.50 39.19 24.35
CA PRO A 176 26.06 39.22 24.56
C PRO A 176 25.78 39.19 26.07
N ALA A 177 25.66 40.35 26.69
CA ALA A 177 25.20 40.47 28.06
C ALA A 177 24.25 41.66 28.19
N ALA A 178 22.94 41.41 28.02
CA ALA A 178 21.86 42.06 28.77
C ALA A 178 20.50 41.53 28.30
N MET A 179 20.01 40.54 29.04
CA MET A 179 18.59 40.28 29.22
C MET A 179 18.04 41.39 30.14
N VAL A 180 17.11 42.23 29.64
CA VAL A 180 16.22 43.13 30.42
C VAL A 180 14.91 43.18 29.63
N VAL A 181 13.91 42.34 29.95
CA VAL A 181 12.77 42.60 30.86
C VAL A 181 11.93 43.83 30.49
N ASP A 182 10.80 43.54 29.84
CA ASP A 182 9.44 44.02 30.08
C ASP A 182 9.20 45.48 30.48
N GLN A 183 8.50 46.25 29.61
CA GLN A 183 7.49 47.19 30.09
C GLN A 183 6.41 47.47 29.03
N MET A 184 5.20 47.10 29.42
CA MET A 184 3.89 47.36 28.84
C MET A 184 3.50 48.85 28.88
N VAL A 185 3.09 49.41 27.74
CA VAL A 185 2.18 50.59 27.64
C VAL A 185 1.28 50.41 26.41
N ALA A 186 -0.03 50.57 26.61
CA ALA A 186 -1.12 50.32 25.65
C ALA A 186 -1.43 51.51 24.71
N ASP A 187 -1.82 51.19 23.46
CA ASP A 187 -2.82 51.72 22.48
C ASP A 187 -3.13 53.24 22.34
N PRO A 188 -3.60 53.82 21.17
CA PRO A 188 -4.41 53.18 20.10
C PRO A 188 -4.21 53.62 18.60
N VAL A 189 -4.75 52.80 17.68
CA VAL A 189 -5.40 53.03 16.35
C VAL A 189 -4.87 54.12 15.37
N THR A 190 -4.49 53.69 14.14
CA THR A 190 -4.99 54.24 12.86
C THR A 190 -4.63 53.32 11.66
N PRO A 191 -5.54 53.07 10.69
CA PRO A 191 -5.22 52.31 9.48
C PRO A 191 -4.53 53.22 8.45
N ASP A 192 -3.27 52.93 8.14
CA ASP A 192 -2.52 53.66 7.11
C ASP A 192 -2.75 53.03 5.73
N LEU A 193 -3.26 53.85 4.81
CA LEU A 193 -3.60 53.52 3.44
C LEU A 193 -2.46 53.94 2.50
N GLY A 194 -1.79 52.97 1.87
CA GLY A 194 -1.01 53.12 0.64
C GLY A 194 0.48 53.51 0.82
N PRO A 195 1.33 53.39 -0.23
CA PRO A 195 0.98 53.36 -1.64
C PRO A 195 1.66 52.20 -2.41
N ASP A 196 0.93 51.13 -2.70
CA ASP A 196 1.37 50.14 -3.71
C ASP A 196 0.19 49.51 -4.46
N ALA A 197 -0.81 50.35 -4.76
CA ALA A 197 -1.79 50.08 -5.80
C ALA A 197 -1.09 50.26 -7.17
N ARG A 198 -0.48 49.19 -7.68
CA ARG A 198 -0.05 49.13 -9.08
C ARG A 198 -1.30 49.18 -9.98
N PRO A 199 -1.40 50.11 -10.93
CA PRO A 199 -2.52 50.14 -11.87
C PRO A 199 -2.45 48.95 -12.82
N ASP A 200 -3.59 48.26 -12.99
CA ASP A 200 -3.80 47.26 -14.03
C ASP A 200 -3.46 47.83 -15.41
N ARG A 201 -2.70 47.05 -16.17
CA ARG A 201 -2.27 47.39 -17.53
C ARG A 201 -3.52 47.45 -18.45
N PRO A 202 -3.71 48.50 -19.26
CA PRO A 202 -4.84 48.57 -20.19
C PRO A 202 -4.81 47.40 -21.18
N ALA A 203 -5.95 46.77 -21.39
CA ALA A 203 -6.13 45.71 -22.37
C ALA A 203 -5.83 46.21 -23.80
N ASP A 204 -5.08 45.42 -24.56
CA ASP A 204 -4.72 45.71 -25.95
C ASP A 204 -5.97 45.64 -26.86
N PRO A 205 -6.37 46.75 -27.50
CA PRO A 205 -7.54 46.81 -28.39
C PRO A 205 -7.39 46.01 -29.69
N SER A 206 -6.23 45.37 -29.92
CA SER A 206 -5.94 44.56 -31.10
C SER A 206 -6.30 43.07 -30.95
N SER A 207 -6.78 42.65 -29.79
CA SER A 207 -7.00 41.24 -29.49
C SER A 207 -8.33 40.73 -30.08
N PRO A 208 -8.31 39.71 -30.95
CA PRO A 208 -9.53 39.14 -31.50
C PRO A 208 -10.35 38.43 -30.39
N PRO A 209 -11.69 38.49 -30.42
CA PRO A 209 -12.53 37.85 -29.42
C PRO A 209 -12.39 36.32 -29.50
N PRO A 210 -12.48 35.61 -28.36
CA PRO A 210 -12.41 34.16 -28.34
C PRO A 210 -13.58 33.53 -29.11
N PRO A 211 -13.36 32.42 -29.85
CA PRO A 211 -14.41 31.73 -30.59
C PRO A 211 -15.45 31.14 -29.64
N GLN A 212 -16.73 31.38 -29.94
CA GLN A 212 -17.85 30.72 -29.27
C GLN A 212 -18.19 29.43 -30.03
N ALA A 213 -17.91 28.28 -29.42
CA ALA A 213 -18.49 26.98 -29.76
C ALA A 213 -18.42 26.06 -28.53
#